data_AF-A0A968II82-F1
#
_entry.id   AF-A0A968II82-F1
#
_cell.length_a   1.000
_cell.length_b   1.000
_cell.length_c   1.000
_cell.angle_alpha   90.00
_cell.angle_beta   90.00
_cell.angle_gamma   90.00
#
_symmetry.space_group_name_H-M   'P 1'
#
loop_
_entity.id
_entity.type
_entity.pdbx_description
1 polymer ?
#
loop_
_entity_poly.entity_id
_entity_poly.type
_entity_poly.pdbx_seq_one_letter_code
_entity_poly.pdbx_strand_id
1 'polypeptide(L)'
;MWPFTSFKSADNDEILCDKIIADYLMILPDSGQWEDAEILEKLVRQGHSKILSWYVIGLIPIIAGRELMDGMGITFSNSVVLYDDEGKPTSCIEFKDFSVYQAIQKSWNQIRQHPNIKNLMMCGAEFHCVNTMLNNGSNSRNLVLVEPGLLRPS
;
A
#
# COMPACT_ATOMS: atom_id res chain seq x y z
N MET A 1 0.73 -9.32 10.00
CA MET A 1 0.15 -10.33 9.10
C MET A 1 -0.88 -9.65 8.22
N TRP A 2 -0.60 -9.48 6.91
CA TRP A 2 -1.53 -8.87 5.95
C TRP A 2 -2.59 -9.91 5.54
N PRO A 3 -3.90 -9.67 5.73
CA PRO A 3 -4.93 -10.68 5.47
C PRO A 3 -5.38 -10.68 3.99
N PHE A 4 -4.53 -11.10 3.06
CA PHE A 4 -4.84 -11.14 1.62
C PHE A 4 -5.61 -12.38 1.14
N THR A 5 -6.04 -13.27 2.03
CA THR A 5 -6.41 -14.65 1.65
C THR A 5 -7.73 -14.83 0.89
N SER A 6 -8.51 -13.78 0.59
CA SER A 6 -9.49 -13.76 -0.52
C SER A 6 -10.31 -12.48 -0.52
N PHE A 7 -9.84 -11.44 -1.21
CA PHE A 7 -10.70 -10.30 -1.52
C PHE A 7 -11.42 -10.56 -2.85
N LYS A 8 -12.67 -11.01 -2.80
CA LYS A 8 -13.58 -10.92 -3.96
C LYS A 8 -14.24 -9.56 -3.89
N SER A 9 -13.77 -8.64 -4.73
CA SER A 9 -14.33 -7.30 -4.94
C SER A 9 -15.85 -7.37 -5.06
N ALA A 10 -16.57 -6.80 -4.09
CA ALA A 10 -17.97 -6.44 -4.25
C ALA A 10 -18.05 -4.92 -4.38
N ASP A 11 -18.92 -4.39 -5.25
CA ASP A 11 -19.13 -2.93 -5.43
C ASP A 11 -19.51 -2.20 -4.12
N ASN A 12 -19.92 -2.93 -3.08
CA ASN A 12 -20.12 -2.41 -1.73
C ASN A 12 -18.82 -2.00 -1.01
N ASP A 13 -17.67 -2.51 -1.42
CA ASP A 13 -16.39 -2.26 -0.76
C ASP A 13 -15.91 -0.83 -1.01
N GLU A 14 -16.22 -0.23 -2.16
CA GLU A 14 -15.77 1.14 -2.50
C GLU A 14 -16.47 2.19 -1.63
N ILE A 15 -17.80 2.11 -1.49
CA ILE A 15 -18.59 3.00 -0.63
C ILE A 15 -18.16 2.86 0.84
N LEU A 16 -17.85 1.64 1.28
CA LEU A 16 -17.34 1.38 2.62
C LEU A 16 -15.93 1.97 2.82
N CYS A 17 -15.09 1.93 1.79
CA CYS A 17 -13.74 2.51 1.85
C CYS A 17 -13.77 4.04 1.97
N ASP A 18 -14.61 4.73 1.22
CA ASP A 18 -14.70 6.20 1.29
C ASP A 18 -15.06 6.67 2.70
N LYS A 19 -15.99 5.97 3.35
CA LYS A 19 -16.37 6.26 4.74
C LYS A 19 -15.22 6.00 5.71
N ILE A 20 -14.50 4.89 5.55
CA ILE A 20 -13.33 4.57 6.37
C ILE A 20 -12.23 5.62 6.19
N ILE A 21 -11.99 6.10 4.97
CA ILE A 21 -11.00 7.14 4.67
C ILE A 21 -11.39 8.47 5.35
N ALA A 22 -12.66 8.86 5.25
CA ALA A 22 -13.15 10.08 5.91
C ALA A 22 -12.99 10.01 7.43
N ASP A 23 -13.39 8.88 8.03
CA ASP A 23 -13.26 8.67 9.48
C ASP A 23 -11.79 8.56 9.91
N TYR A 24 -10.94 7.91 9.11
CA TYR A 24 -9.48 7.86 9.30
C TYR A 24 -8.90 9.27 9.40
N LEU A 25 -9.23 10.16 8.47
CA LEU A 25 -8.74 11.54 8.48
C LEU A 25 -9.20 12.31 9.73
N MET A 26 -10.44 12.07 10.19
CA MET A 26 -10.98 12.71 11.39
C MET A 26 -10.33 12.25 12.70
N ILE A 27 -9.83 11.02 12.77
CA ILE A 27 -9.21 10.47 13.99
C ILE A 27 -7.69 10.69 14.06
N LEU A 28 -7.09 11.22 13.00
CA LEU A 28 -5.67 11.56 12.97
C LEU A 28 -5.36 12.63 14.03
N PRO A 29 -4.44 12.36 14.96
CA PRO A 29 -4.14 13.30 16.03
C PRO A 29 -3.37 14.52 15.51
N ASP A 30 -3.62 15.69 16.11
CA ASP A 30 -2.94 16.95 15.77
C ASP A 30 -1.42 16.92 16.05
N SER A 31 -0.98 15.98 16.90
CA SER A 31 0.42 15.72 17.25
C SER A 31 1.26 15.30 16.04
N GLY A 32 0.64 14.76 14.98
CA GLY A 32 1.33 14.23 13.82
C GLY A 32 2.11 12.95 14.10
N GLN A 33 1.87 12.30 15.24
CA GLN A 33 2.40 10.98 15.59
C GLN A 33 1.22 10.08 15.93
N TRP A 34 1.13 8.93 15.26
CA TRP A 34 0.10 7.93 15.53
C TRP A 34 0.66 6.53 15.35
N GLU A 35 0.17 5.60 16.16
CA GLU A 35 0.41 4.18 15.97
C GLU A 35 -0.73 3.58 15.13
N ASP A 36 -0.39 2.82 14.10
CA ASP A 36 -1.37 2.17 13.23
C ASP A 36 -2.37 1.30 14.01
N ALA A 37 -1.92 0.68 15.11
CA ALA A 37 -2.75 -0.13 15.98
C ALA A 37 -3.85 0.69 16.68
N GLU A 38 -3.53 1.92 17.14
CA GLU A 38 -4.49 2.80 17.80
C GLU A 38 -5.54 3.34 16.82
N ILE A 39 -5.10 3.72 15.62
CA ILE A 39 -5.99 4.18 14.54
C ILE A 39 -6.93 3.05 14.12
N LEU A 40 -6.39 1.84 13.94
CA LEU A 40 -7.18 0.66 13.64
C LEU A 40 -8.24 0.39 14.72
N GLU A 41 -7.86 0.47 15.99
CA GLU A 41 -8.78 0.22 17.09
C GLU A 41 -9.93 1.25 17.11
N LYS A 42 -9.62 2.54 16.88
CA LYS A 42 -10.64 3.59 16.78
C LYS A 42 -11.62 3.34 15.62
N LEU A 43 -11.13 2.98 14.44
CA LEU A 43 -11.98 2.67 13.28
C LEU A 43 -12.89 1.46 13.55
N VAL A 44 -12.34 0.40 14.15
CA VAL A 44 -13.13 -0.79 14.51
C VAL A 44 -14.20 -0.46 15.57
N ARG A 45 -13.88 0.38 16.56
CA ARG A 45 -14.85 0.86 17.56
C ARG A 45 -15.97 1.72 16.94
N GLN A 46 -15.71 2.40 15.82
CA GLN A 46 -16.73 3.12 15.05
C GLN A 46 -17.61 2.20 14.18
N GLY A 47 -17.38 0.89 14.22
CA GLY A 47 -18.16 -0.12 13.50
C GLY A 47 -17.61 -0.49 12.12
N HIS A 48 -16.39 -0.05 11.77
CA HIS A 48 -15.76 -0.40 10.51
C HIS A 48 -15.19 -1.82 10.52
N SER A 49 -15.13 -2.43 9.33
CA SER A 49 -14.45 -3.72 9.15
C SER A 49 -12.97 -3.59 9.49
N LYS A 50 -12.49 -4.46 10.40
CA LYS A 50 -11.07 -4.51 10.79
C LYS A 50 -10.17 -4.72 9.58
N ILE A 51 -10.56 -5.61 8.66
CA ILE A 51 -9.76 -5.93 7.47
C ILE A 51 -9.66 -4.73 6.53
N LEU A 52 -10.78 -4.09 6.21
CA LEU A 52 -10.80 -2.91 5.33
C LEU A 52 -10.04 -1.73 5.95
N SER A 53 -10.23 -1.48 7.26
CA SER A 53 -9.52 -0.43 7.98
C SER A 53 -8.02 -0.65 7.94
N TRP A 54 -7.58 -1.89 8.09
CA TRP A 54 -6.17 -2.27 8.02
C TRP A 54 -5.58 -2.01 6.62
N TYR A 55 -6.33 -2.32 5.56
CA TYR A 55 -5.92 -1.98 4.19
C TYR A 55 -5.83 -0.48 3.95
N VAL A 56 -6.80 0.31 4.44
CA VAL A 56 -6.77 1.78 4.28
C VAL A 56 -5.52 2.36 4.93
N ILE A 57 -5.24 1.98 6.19
CA ILE A 57 -4.04 2.44 6.92
C ILE A 57 -2.77 2.03 6.17
N GLY A 58 -2.65 0.77 5.74
CA GLY A 58 -1.43 0.24 5.12
C GLY A 58 -1.17 0.73 3.69
N LEU A 59 -2.22 1.04 2.91
CA LEU A 59 -2.09 1.44 1.50
C LEU A 59 -1.83 2.94 1.31
N ILE A 60 -2.18 3.80 2.28
CA ILE A 60 -1.92 5.24 2.20
C ILE A 60 -0.42 5.54 2.02
N PRO A 61 0.51 4.98 2.83
CA PRO A 61 1.95 5.16 2.63
C PRO A 61 2.45 4.64 1.27
N ILE A 62 1.85 3.55 0.77
CA ILE A 62 2.22 2.96 -0.53
C ILE A 62 1.84 3.90 -1.68
N ILE A 63 0.63 4.50 -1.64
CA ILE A 63 0.19 5.47 -2.65
C ILE A 63 1.06 6.73 -2.59
N ALA A 64 1.37 7.22 -1.39
CA ALA A 64 2.28 8.34 -1.20
C ALA A 64 3.66 8.08 -1.81
N GLY A 65 4.23 6.89 -1.54
CA GLY A 65 5.51 6.48 -2.09
C GLY A 65 5.48 6.37 -3.61
N ARG A 66 4.42 5.79 -4.19
CA ARG A 66 4.28 5.73 -5.64
C ARG A 66 4.23 7.13 -6.28
N GLU A 67 3.41 8.06 -5.75
CA GLU A 67 3.34 9.42 -6.30
C GLU A 67 4.69 10.14 -6.24
N LEU A 68 5.40 10.03 -5.10
CA LEU A 68 6.72 10.63 -4.95
C LEU A 68 7.70 10.10 -6.00
N MET A 69 7.73 8.78 -6.17
CA MET A 69 8.68 8.11 -7.04
C MET A 69 8.36 8.30 -8.52
N ASP A 70 7.07 8.34 -8.88
CA ASP A 70 6.62 8.76 -10.20
C ASP A 70 7.07 10.20 -10.48
N GLY A 71 6.98 11.10 -9.48
CA GLY A 71 7.52 12.47 -9.54
C GLY A 71 9.05 12.53 -9.74
N MET A 72 9.79 11.49 -9.33
CA MET A 72 11.22 11.31 -9.58
C MET A 72 11.53 10.61 -10.91
N GLY A 73 10.51 10.26 -11.70
CA GLY A 73 10.66 9.53 -12.97
C GLY A 73 10.88 8.03 -12.81
N ILE A 74 10.55 7.46 -11.64
CA ILE A 74 10.72 6.04 -11.32
C ILE A 74 9.35 5.38 -11.28
N THR A 75 8.98 4.74 -12.38
CA THR A 75 7.69 4.05 -12.49
C THR A 75 7.78 2.62 -11.96
N PHE A 76 6.83 2.23 -11.12
CA PHE A 76 6.70 0.86 -10.63
C PHE A 76 5.70 0.04 -11.43
N SER A 77 5.90 -1.28 -11.47
CA SER A 77 4.87 -2.21 -11.94
C SER A 77 3.59 -2.03 -11.13
N ASN A 78 2.43 -2.18 -11.78
CA ASN A 78 1.13 -2.25 -11.12
C ASN A 78 0.87 -3.60 -10.44
N SER A 79 1.74 -4.57 -10.66
CA SER A 79 1.68 -5.87 -10.00
C SER A 79 2.28 -5.81 -8.59
N VAL A 80 1.61 -6.46 -7.64
CA VAL A 80 2.01 -6.66 -6.25
C VAL A 80 2.20 -8.13 -6.02
N VAL A 81 3.37 -8.50 -5.51
CA VAL A 81 3.65 -9.85 -5.05
C VAL A 81 3.32 -9.94 -3.57
N LEU A 82 2.45 -10.88 -3.21
CA LEU A 82 2.09 -11.18 -1.84
C LEU A 82 3.02 -12.25 -1.30
N TYR A 83 3.55 -12.05 -0.10
CA TYR A 83 4.44 -12.98 0.57
C TYR A 83 3.75 -13.58 1.79
N ASP A 84 4.04 -14.84 2.10
CA ASP A 84 3.64 -15.45 3.38
C ASP A 84 4.56 -15.02 4.53
N ASP A 85 4.27 -15.52 5.73
CA ASP A 85 5.03 -15.22 6.95
C ASP A 85 6.48 -15.77 6.91
N GLU A 86 6.79 -16.67 5.98
CA GLU A 86 8.13 -17.20 5.74
C GLU A 86 8.89 -16.39 4.66
N GLY A 87 8.24 -15.37 4.08
CA GLY A 87 8.81 -14.54 3.02
C GLY A 87 8.80 -15.19 1.64
N LYS A 88 7.99 -16.22 1.42
CA LYS A 88 7.82 -16.87 0.12
C LYS A 88 6.67 -16.23 -0.66
N PRO A 89 6.84 -15.96 -1.97
CA PRO A 89 5.77 -15.40 -2.78
C PRO A 89 4.60 -16.39 -2.89
N THR A 90 3.40 -15.95 -2.53
CA THR A 90 2.16 -16.73 -2.56
C THR A 90 1.31 -16.43 -3.79
N SER A 91 1.27 -15.16 -4.22
CA SER A 91 0.46 -14.73 -5.36
C SER A 91 0.94 -13.39 -5.91
N CYS A 92 0.51 -13.07 -7.13
CA CYS A 92 0.73 -11.79 -7.78
C CYS A 92 -0.64 -11.22 -8.18
N ILE A 93 -0.94 -10.00 -7.75
CA ILE A 93 -2.21 -9.30 -8.05
C ILE A 93 -1.91 -7.94 -8.66
N GLU A 94 -2.82 -7.39 -9.46
CA GLU A 94 -2.67 -6.01 -9.95
C GLU A 94 -3.35 -5.04 -8.99
N PHE A 95 -2.71 -3.91 -8.68
CA PHE A 95 -3.29 -2.83 -7.89
C PHE A 95 -4.61 -2.33 -8.47
N LYS A 96 -4.75 -2.34 -9.79
CA LYS A 96 -5.98 -1.94 -10.49
C LYS A 96 -7.16 -2.86 -10.13
N ASP A 97 -6.91 -4.09 -9.68
CA ASP A 97 -7.96 -5.04 -9.33
C ASP A 97 -8.33 -4.94 -7.83
N PHE A 98 -7.64 -4.09 -7.06
CA PHE A 98 -7.89 -3.87 -5.64
C PHE A 98 -8.76 -2.63 -5.43
N SER A 99 -10.07 -2.83 -5.20
CA SER A 99 -11.05 -1.74 -5.03
C SER A 99 -10.65 -0.73 -3.94
N VAL A 100 -10.11 -1.22 -2.83
CA VAL A 100 -9.61 -0.37 -1.73
C VAL A 100 -8.46 0.54 -2.21
N TYR A 101 -7.56 0.02 -3.03
CA TYR A 101 -6.47 0.82 -3.61
C TYR A 101 -7.01 1.93 -4.50
N GLN A 102 -7.97 1.61 -5.37
CA GLN A 102 -8.60 2.60 -6.24
C GLN A 102 -9.31 3.70 -5.45
N ALA A 103 -10.03 3.34 -4.38
CA ALA A 103 -10.72 4.30 -3.52
C ALA A 103 -9.75 5.29 -2.85
N ILE A 104 -8.65 4.79 -2.30
CA ILE A 104 -7.61 5.63 -1.69
C ILE A 104 -6.93 6.51 -2.76
N GLN A 105 -6.65 5.95 -3.94
CA GLN A 105 -6.04 6.70 -5.04
C GLN A 105 -6.94 7.86 -5.51
N LYS A 106 -8.26 7.65 -5.60
CA LYS A 106 -9.25 8.70 -5.91
C LYS A 106 -9.27 9.79 -4.82
N SER A 107 -9.20 9.38 -3.56
CA SER A 107 -9.20 10.27 -2.39
C SER A 107 -7.84 10.89 -2.07
N TRP A 108 -6.78 10.52 -2.80
CA TRP A 108 -5.41 10.86 -2.45
C TRP A 108 -5.15 12.37 -2.38
N ASN A 109 -5.73 13.15 -3.30
CA ASN A 109 -5.62 14.60 -3.27
C ASN A 109 -6.16 15.23 -1.98
N GLN A 110 -7.24 14.68 -1.43
CA GLN A 110 -7.81 15.13 -0.17
C GLN A 110 -6.94 14.69 1.01
N ILE A 111 -6.47 13.44 1.00
CA ILE A 111 -5.61 12.88 2.05
C ILE A 111 -4.33 13.71 2.18
N ARG A 112 -3.59 13.95 1.08
CA ARG A 112 -2.31 14.66 1.11
C ARG A 112 -2.41 16.13 1.55
N GLN A 113 -3.59 16.74 1.44
CA GLN A 113 -3.84 18.11 1.87
C GLN A 113 -4.30 18.20 3.33
N HIS A 114 -4.50 17.07 4.00
CA HIS A 114 -5.00 17.05 5.36
C HIS A 114 -3.96 17.62 6.34
N PRO A 115 -4.31 18.59 7.20
CA PRO A 115 -3.35 19.34 8.02
C PRO A 115 -2.59 18.47 9.05
N ASN A 116 -3.18 17.32 9.43
CA ASN A 116 -2.56 16.38 10.37
C ASN A 116 -1.59 15.39 9.68
N ILE A 117 -1.62 15.31 8.35
CA ILE A 117 -0.65 14.55 7.56
C ILE A 117 0.53 15.46 7.23
N LYS A 118 1.41 15.63 8.22
CA LYS A 118 2.61 16.49 8.10
C LYS A 118 3.80 15.72 7.52
N ASN A 119 3.95 14.46 7.92
CA ASN A 119 5.02 13.58 7.50
C ASN A 119 4.44 12.20 7.21
N LEU A 120 4.68 11.67 6.01
CA LEU A 120 4.46 10.27 5.70
C LEU A 120 5.83 9.60 5.73
N MET A 121 6.07 8.79 6.76
CA MET A 121 7.26 7.95 6.80
C MET A 121 7.02 6.75 5.88
N MET A 122 7.76 6.71 4.77
CA MET A 122 7.88 5.49 3.98
C MET A 122 8.95 4.62 4.63
N CYS A 123 8.62 3.36 4.88
CA CYS A 123 9.56 2.44 5.49
C CYS A 123 10.72 2.18 4.53
N GLY A 124 11.94 2.19 5.08
CA GLY A 124 13.17 2.24 4.30
C GLY A 124 13.41 1.06 3.35
N ALA A 125 12.65 -0.04 3.38
CA ALA A 125 12.86 -1.17 2.48
C ALA A 125 12.62 -0.79 1.00
N GLU A 126 11.59 0.00 0.72
CA GLU A 126 11.24 0.43 -0.64
C GLU A 126 12.26 1.47 -1.15
N PHE A 127 12.64 2.41 -0.28
CA PHE A 127 13.71 3.37 -0.56
C PHE A 127 15.08 2.72 -0.64
N HIS A 128 15.41 1.70 0.17
CA HIS A 128 16.69 1.00 0.07
C HIS A 128 16.79 0.24 -1.23
N CYS A 129 15.74 -0.44 -1.69
CA CYS A 129 15.74 -1.06 -3.01
C CYS A 129 15.97 -0.03 -4.12
N VAL A 130 15.27 1.10 -4.07
CA VAL A 130 15.39 2.10 -5.14
C VAL A 130 16.69 2.90 -5.04
N ASN A 131 17.09 3.31 -3.86
CA ASN A 131 18.36 3.99 -3.61
C ASN A 131 19.54 3.03 -3.90
N THR A 132 19.40 1.73 -3.69
CA THR A 132 20.35 0.71 -4.15
C THR A 132 20.35 0.62 -5.68
N MET A 133 19.19 0.61 -6.34
CA MET A 133 19.09 0.60 -7.81
C MET A 133 19.65 1.87 -8.46
N LEU A 134 19.38 3.04 -7.87
CA LEU A 134 19.85 4.34 -8.34
C LEU A 134 21.35 4.53 -8.08
N ASN A 135 21.86 4.17 -6.89
CA ASN A 135 23.28 4.33 -6.55
C ASN A 135 24.18 3.26 -7.17
N ASN A 136 23.70 2.03 -7.36
CA ASN A 136 24.51 0.98 -8.00
C ASN A 136 24.48 1.05 -9.54
N GLY A 137 23.59 1.87 -10.10
CA GLY A 137 23.33 1.93 -11.54
C GLY A 137 22.69 0.63 -12.06
N SER A 138 21.77 0.77 -13.00
CA SER A 138 21.29 -0.38 -13.78
C SER A 138 22.39 -0.77 -14.76
N ASN A 139 23.26 -1.70 -14.36
CA ASN A 139 24.27 -2.28 -15.24
C ASN A 139 23.87 -3.69 -15.65
N SER A 140 24.38 -4.16 -16.79
CA SER A 140 23.99 -5.44 -17.42
C SER A 140 24.22 -6.68 -16.55
N ARG A 141 24.90 -6.56 -15.41
CA ARG A 141 25.10 -7.64 -14.43
C ARG A 141 23.99 -7.72 -13.38
N ASN A 142 23.20 -6.66 -13.21
CA ASN A 142 22.10 -6.58 -12.24
C ASN A 142 20.75 -7.02 -12.84
N LEU A 143 20.65 -7.14 -14.16
CA LEU A 143 19.49 -7.70 -14.86
C LEU A 143 19.70 -9.21 -15.04
N VAL A 144 19.26 -10.00 -14.07
CA VAL A 144 19.15 -11.45 -14.25
C VAL A 144 17.79 -11.74 -14.86
N LEU A 145 17.78 -12.10 -16.15
CA LEU A 145 16.60 -12.71 -16.77
C LEU A 145 16.38 -14.06 -16.07
N VAL A 146 15.31 -14.17 -15.31
CA VAL A 146 14.87 -15.47 -14.79
C VAL A 146 14.40 -16.29 -15.98
N GLU A 147 15.01 -17.46 -16.19
CA GLU A 147 14.64 -18.32 -17.32
C GLU A 147 13.13 -18.64 -17.30
N PRO A 148 12.42 -18.57 -18.44
CA PRO A 148 10.97 -18.84 -18.53
C PRO A 148 10.52 -20.29 -18.20
N GLY A 149 11.38 -21.09 -17.57
CA GLY A 149 11.15 -22.51 -17.26
C GLY A 149 11.00 -22.83 -15.78
N LEU A 150 11.31 -21.92 -14.85
CA LEU A 150 11.21 -22.16 -13.40
C LEU A 150 9.81 -21.89 -12.81
N LEU A 151 8.87 -21.41 -13.62
CA LEU A 151 7.45 -21.29 -13.28
C LEU A 151 6.68 -22.49 -13.84
N ARG A 152 6.92 -23.69 -13.33
CA ARG A 152 5.96 -24.79 -13.45
C ARG A 152 5.47 -25.18 -12.06
N PRO A 153 4.14 -25.27 -11.83
CA PRO A 153 3.62 -25.79 -10.59
C PRO A 153 3.92 -27.30 -10.56
N SER A 154 4.55 -27.75 -9.47
CA SER A 154 4.47 -29.14 -9.02
C SER A 154 3.09 -29.45 -8.48
#